data_AF-A0A531D4Q6-F1
#
_entry.id   AF-A0A531D4Q6-F1
#
_cell.length_a   1.000
_cell.length_b   1.000
_cell.length_c   1.000
_cell.angle_alpha   90.00
_cell.angle_beta   90.00
_cell.angle_gamma   90.00
#
_symmetry.space_group_name_H-M   'P 1'
#
loop_
_entity.id
_entity.type
_entity.pdbx_description
1 polymer ?
#
loop_
_entity_poly.entity_id
_entity_poly.type
_entity_poly.pdbx_seq_one_letter_code
_entity_poly.pdbx_strand_id
1 'polypeptide(L)'
;MLERGDFLKAKESLSSTISELCRYIAFGLLVAFYTIRADSSGFAGTLRAEGLLTFLIGFCGALAVFCDYLQYVCGLATVNKALSTTIYEYDDLSWTYWGRQVTFEAKQVFAGAGALSLVLMVLVATF
;
A
#
# COMPACT_ATOMS: atom_id res chain seq x y z
N MET A 1 -6.68 3.42 31.92
CA MET A 1 -5.99 2.28 31.28
C MET A 1 -7.03 1.55 30.46
N LEU A 2 -6.85 1.39 29.15
CA LEU A 2 -7.75 0.58 28.33
C LEU A 2 -7.59 -0.89 28.73
N GLU A 3 -8.69 -1.64 28.80
CA GLU A 3 -8.63 -3.09 28.98
C GLU A 3 -7.97 -3.74 27.75
N ARG A 4 -7.27 -4.86 27.95
CA ARG A 4 -6.51 -5.54 26.88
C ARG A 4 -7.37 -5.86 25.65
N GLY A 5 -8.64 -6.18 25.84
CA GLY A 5 -9.59 -6.44 24.75
C GLY A 5 -9.87 -5.21 23.89
N ASP A 6 -10.01 -4.04 24.50
CA ASP A 6 -10.28 -2.79 23.78
C ASP A 6 -9.07 -2.34 22.95
N PHE A 7 -7.86 -2.55 23.49
CA PHE A 7 -6.63 -2.28 22.76
C PHE A 7 -6.50 -3.13 21.48
N LEU A 8 -6.83 -4.42 21.56
CA LEU A 8 -6.77 -5.32 20.40
C LEU A 8 -7.78 -4.92 19.32
N LYS A 9 -9.01 -4.59 19.71
CA LYS A 9 -10.05 -4.10 18.78
C LYS A 9 -9.64 -2.78 18.11
N ALA A 10 -9.07 -1.85 18.87
CA ALA A 10 -8.57 -0.59 18.32
C ALA A 10 -7.44 -0.82 17.31
N LYS A 11 -6.50 -1.74 17.61
CA LYS A 11 -5.41 -2.10 16.69
C LYS A 11 -5.92 -2.72 15.39
N GLU A 12 -6.91 -3.62 15.49
CA GLU A 12 -7.54 -4.25 14.32
C GLU A 12 -8.20 -3.20 13.42
N SER A 13 -9.03 -2.33 14.03
CA SER A 13 -9.70 -1.23 13.33
C SER A 13 -8.68 -0.32 12.62
N LEU A 14 -7.65 0.13 13.33
CA LEU A 14 -6.61 0.99 12.78
C LEU A 14 -5.86 0.32 11.61
N SER A 15 -5.48 -0.94 11.77
CA SER A 15 -4.74 -1.67 10.72
C SER A 15 -5.59 -1.87 9.46
N SER A 16 -6.89 -2.11 9.64
CA SER A 16 -7.86 -2.18 8.54
C SER A 16 -7.96 -0.84 7.80
N THR A 17 -8.13 0.27 8.53
CA THR A 17 -8.19 1.61 7.95
C THR A 17 -6.90 1.98 7.21
N ILE A 18 -5.72 1.72 7.79
CA ILE A 18 -4.43 1.96 7.13
C ILE A 18 -4.33 1.15 5.83
N SER A 19 -4.75 -0.11 5.88
CA SER A 19 -4.76 -0.99 4.71
C SER A 19 -5.63 -0.43 3.59
N GLU A 20 -6.83 0.04 3.92
CA GLU A 20 -7.77 0.61 2.97
C GLU A 20 -7.26 1.92 2.36
N LEU A 21 -6.69 2.81 3.20
CA LEU A 21 -6.08 4.05 2.74
C LEU A 21 -4.89 3.81 1.79
N CYS A 22 -4.01 2.86 2.12
CA CYS A 22 -2.90 2.50 1.24
C CYS A 22 -3.40 2.05 -0.13
N ARG A 23 -4.48 1.27 -0.17
CA ARG A 23 -5.11 0.80 -1.40
C ARG A 23 -5.67 1.96 -2.23
N TYR A 24 -6.40 2.90 -1.60
CA TYR A 24 -6.92 4.07 -2.30
C TYR A 24 -5.81 4.96 -2.86
N ILE A 25 -4.75 5.21 -2.07
CA ILE A 25 -3.58 5.96 -2.53
C ILE A 25 -2.94 5.24 -3.72
N ALA A 26 -2.69 3.93 -3.62
CA ALA A 26 -2.03 3.17 -4.66
C ALA A 26 -2.80 3.19 -5.99
N PHE A 27 -4.13 3.02 -5.96
CA PHE A 27 -4.96 3.16 -7.16
C PHE A 27 -4.98 4.60 -7.69
N GLY A 28 -5.04 5.60 -6.81
CA GLY A 28 -4.93 7.00 -7.19
C GLY A 28 -3.62 7.32 -7.92
N LEU A 29 -2.49 6.77 -7.45
CA LEU A 29 -1.18 6.91 -8.09
C LEU A 29 -1.15 6.29 -9.49
N LEU A 30 -1.73 5.09 -9.66
CA LEU A 30 -1.82 4.45 -10.97
C LEU A 30 -2.69 5.25 -11.94
N VAL A 31 -3.84 5.75 -11.48
CA VAL A 31 -4.68 6.64 -12.28
C VAL A 31 -3.91 7.90 -12.69
N ALA A 32 -3.25 8.58 -11.75
CA ALA A 32 -2.44 9.76 -12.03
C ALA A 32 -1.36 9.47 -13.08
N PHE A 33 -0.61 8.38 -12.92
CA PHE A 33 0.40 7.93 -13.88
C PHE A 33 -0.18 7.75 -15.28
N TYR A 34 -1.27 6.99 -15.42
CA TYR A 34 -1.88 6.76 -16.74
C TYR A 34 -2.47 8.05 -17.34
N THR A 35 -3.08 8.91 -16.53
CA THR A 35 -3.58 10.21 -16.98
C THR A 35 -2.46 11.08 -17.53
N ILE A 36 -1.33 11.21 -16.82
CA ILE A 36 -0.16 11.99 -17.28
C ILE A 36 0.39 11.43 -18.60
N ARG A 37 0.41 10.10 -18.74
CA ARG A 37 0.93 9.41 -19.92
C ARG A 37 0.00 9.49 -21.13
N ALA A 38 -1.31 9.48 -20.90
CA ALA A 38 -2.31 9.46 -21.96
C ALA A 38 -2.73 10.86 -22.42
N ASP A 39 -2.72 11.85 -21.53
CA ASP A 39 -3.12 13.22 -21.85
C ASP A 39 -2.08 13.93 -22.75
N SER A 40 -2.56 14.58 -23.80
CA SER A 40 -1.76 15.36 -24.75
C SER A 40 -1.71 16.87 -24.44
N SER A 41 -2.30 17.30 -23.33
CA SER A 41 -2.26 18.71 -22.89
C SER A 41 -0.82 19.21 -22.66
N GLY A 42 -0.63 20.52 -22.78
CA GLY A 42 0.68 21.15 -22.53
C GLY A 42 1.17 20.92 -21.09
N PHE A 43 0.25 20.95 -20.12
CA PHE A 43 0.55 20.67 -18.72
C PHE A 43 1.00 19.23 -18.48
N ALA A 44 0.32 18.25 -19.08
CA ALA A 44 0.78 16.85 -19.06
C ALA A 44 2.16 16.68 -19.72
N GLY A 45 2.46 17.49 -20.75
CA GLY A 45 3.79 17.59 -21.33
C GLY A 45 4.86 18.01 -20.33
N THR A 46 4.60 19.06 -19.53
CA THR A 46 5.50 19.52 -18.46
C THR A 46 5.71 18.43 -17.40
N LEU A 47 4.65 17.77 -16.94
CA LEU A 47 4.76 16.68 -15.96
C LEU A 47 5.57 15.50 -16.52
N ARG A 48 5.41 15.16 -17.80
CA ARG A 48 6.17 14.10 -18.47
C ARG A 48 7.66 14.42 -18.63
N ALA A 49 8.05 15.70 -18.62
CA ALA A 49 9.47 16.09 -18.61
C ALA A 49 10.17 15.62 -17.33
N GLU A 50 9.43 15.57 -16.20
CA GLU A 50 9.86 14.98 -14.93
C GLU A 50 9.73 13.44 -14.95
N GLY A 51 10.40 12.81 -15.91
CA GLY A 51 10.25 11.38 -16.19
C GLY A 51 10.55 10.47 -15.00
N LEU A 52 11.50 10.85 -14.13
CA LEU A 52 11.82 10.08 -12.91
C LEU A 52 10.66 10.09 -11.92
N LEU A 53 10.08 11.26 -11.63
CA LEU A 53 8.94 11.37 -10.71
C LEU A 53 7.71 10.68 -11.28
N THR A 54 7.45 10.85 -12.58
CA THR A 54 6.38 10.12 -13.28
C THR A 54 6.56 8.61 -13.13
N PHE A 55 7.77 8.08 -13.35
CA PHE A 55 8.06 6.67 -13.17
C PHE A 55 7.84 6.21 -11.71
N LEU A 56 8.35 6.96 -10.73
CA LEU A 56 8.21 6.63 -9.31
C LEU A 56 6.75 6.55 -8.88
N ILE A 57 5.89 7.46 -9.34
CA ILE A 57 4.44 7.44 -9.06
C ILE A 57 3.82 6.12 -9.51
N GLY A 58 4.04 5.73 -10.77
CA GLY A 58 3.50 4.49 -11.33
C GLY A 58 4.08 3.24 -10.68
N PHE A 59 5.40 3.21 -10.49
CA PHE A 59 6.12 2.08 -9.90
C PHE A 59 5.72 1.84 -8.44
N CYS A 60 5.71 2.89 -7.62
CA CYS A 60 5.27 2.81 -6.23
C CYS A 60 3.79 2.43 -6.11
N GLY A 61 2.91 2.97 -6.96
CA GLY A 61 1.50 2.57 -7.02
C GLY A 61 1.35 1.07 -7.32
N ALA A 62 2.07 0.57 -8.32
CA ALA A 62 2.03 -0.84 -8.69
C ALA A 62 2.56 -1.76 -7.58
N LEU A 63 3.69 -1.41 -6.95
CA LEU A 63 4.25 -2.19 -5.84
C LEU A 63 3.36 -2.15 -4.59
N ALA A 64 2.73 -1.02 -4.28
CA ALA A 64 1.80 -0.92 -3.17
C ALA A 64 0.58 -1.83 -3.36
N VAL A 65 -0.02 -1.85 -4.57
CA VAL A 65 -1.10 -2.80 -4.92
C VAL A 65 -0.62 -4.25 -4.81
N PHE A 66 0.54 -4.56 -5.38
CA PHE A 66 1.11 -5.90 -5.33
C PHE A 66 1.31 -6.39 -3.88
N CYS A 67 1.89 -5.55 -3.02
CA CYS A 67 2.06 -5.85 -1.60
C CYS A 67 0.71 -6.00 -0.87
N ASP A 68 -0.33 -5.22 -1.21
CA ASP A 68 -1.67 -5.38 -0.64
C ASP A 68 -2.25 -6.78 -0.93
N TYR A 69 -2.13 -7.26 -2.17
CA TYR A 69 -2.56 -8.60 -2.55
C TYR A 69 -1.72 -9.70 -1.90
N LEU A 70 -0.39 -9.55 -1.85
CA LEU A 70 0.46 -10.52 -1.15
C LEU A 70 0.13 -10.60 0.34
N GLN A 71 -0.12 -9.46 0.99
CA GLN A 71 -0.56 -9.43 2.37
C GLN A 71 -1.86 -10.22 2.55
N TYR A 72 -2.83 -10.03 1.66
CA TYR A 72 -4.09 -10.76 1.70
C TYR A 72 -3.88 -12.27 1.57
N VAL A 73 -3.06 -12.72 0.61
CA VAL A 73 -2.75 -14.14 0.39
C VAL A 73 -2.04 -14.74 1.61
N CYS A 74 -1.02 -14.06 2.14
CA CYS A 74 -0.31 -14.48 3.35
C CYS A 74 -1.24 -14.53 4.58
N GLY A 75 -2.16 -13.57 4.69
CA GLY A 75 -3.19 -13.52 5.73
C GLY A 75 -4.13 -14.72 5.64
N LEU A 76 -4.64 -15.02 4.45
CA LEU A 76 -5.52 -16.17 4.19
C LEU A 76 -4.82 -17.49 4.54
N ALA A 77 -3.56 -17.66 4.10
CA ALA A 77 -2.78 -18.84 4.42
C ALA A 77 -2.56 -19.01 5.94
N THR A 78 -2.32 -17.90 6.63
CA THR A 78 -2.13 -17.89 8.09
C THR A 78 -3.41 -18.27 8.84
N VAL A 79 -4.56 -17.75 8.42
CA VAL A 79 -5.87 -18.10 9.00
C VAL A 79 -6.21 -19.57 8.74
N ASN A 80 -6.03 -20.05 7.51
CA ASN A 80 -6.29 -21.44 7.17
C ASN A 80 -5.39 -22.42 7.94
N LYS A 81 -4.13 -22.04 8.20
CA LYS A 81 -3.22 -22.81 9.04
C LYS A 81 -3.69 -22.85 10.50
N ALA A 82 -4.15 -21.72 11.05
CA ALA A 82 -4.68 -21.71 12.42
C ALA A 82 -5.93 -22.59 12.55
N LEU A 83 -6.85 -22.49 11.59
CA LEU A 83 -8.10 -23.26 11.55
C LEU A 83 -7.90 -24.77 11.38
N SER A 84 -6.77 -25.22 10.84
CA SER A 84 -6.46 -26.64 10.70
C SER A 84 -5.84 -27.26 11.96
N THR A 85 -5.51 -26.46 12.97
CA THR A 85 -4.98 -26.92 14.25
C THR A 85 -6.07 -27.04 15.31
N THR A 86 -5.93 -27.99 16.24
CA THR A 86 -6.91 -28.22 17.31
C THR A 86 -6.98 -27.11 18.35
N ILE A 87 -5.94 -26.26 18.43
CA ILE A 87 -5.80 -25.20 19.43
C ILE A 87 -6.26 -23.84 18.86
N TYR A 88 -6.49 -23.75 17.54
CA TYR A 88 -6.91 -22.52 16.84
C TYR A 88 -6.00 -21.31 17.11
N GLU A 89 -4.71 -21.56 17.32
CA GLU A 89 -3.72 -20.52 17.58
C GLU A 89 -2.96 -20.14 16.31
N TYR A 90 -2.58 -18.86 16.23
CA TYR A 90 -1.73 -18.36 15.15
C TYR A 90 -0.28 -18.80 15.36
N ASP A 91 0.33 -19.31 14.30
CA ASP A 91 1.76 -19.59 14.26
C ASP A 91 2.53 -18.34 13.83
N ASP A 92 2.92 -17.54 14.80
CA ASP A 92 3.61 -16.27 14.62
C ASP A 92 5.06 -16.43 14.08
N LEU A 93 5.59 -17.66 14.09
CA LEU A 93 6.91 -17.99 13.52
C LEU A 93 6.81 -18.46 12.06
N SER A 94 5.59 -18.62 11.54
CA SER A 94 5.40 -19.06 10.16
C SER A 94 5.84 -18.01 9.14
N TRP A 95 6.37 -18.49 8.01
CA TRP A 95 6.73 -17.64 6.88
C TRP A 95 5.53 -16.85 6.33
N THR A 96 4.32 -17.39 6.45
CA THR A 96 3.08 -16.71 6.04
C THR A 96 2.72 -15.56 6.98
N TYR A 97 2.96 -15.71 8.29
CA TYR A 97 2.76 -14.63 9.25
C TYR A 97 3.76 -13.49 9.03
N TRP A 98 5.04 -13.84 8.88
CA TRP A 98 6.08 -12.87 8.54
C TRP A 98 5.82 -12.18 7.21
N GLY A 99 5.46 -12.94 6.18
CA GLY A 99 5.10 -12.42 4.86
C GLY A 99 3.96 -11.41 4.94
N ARG A 100 2.91 -11.68 5.75
CA ARG A 100 1.82 -10.73 5.98
C ARG A 100 2.31 -9.42 6.60
N GLN A 101 3.17 -9.48 7.61
CA GLN A 101 3.67 -8.28 8.29
C GLN A 101 4.57 -7.45 7.38
N VAL A 102 5.53 -8.09 6.71
CA VAL A 102 6.47 -7.41 5.80
C VAL A 102 5.74 -6.74 4.65
N THR A 103 4.76 -7.42 4.05
CA THR A 103 3.97 -6.86 2.94
C THR A 103 3.06 -5.72 3.39
N PHE A 104 2.52 -5.79 4.62
CA PHE A 104 1.76 -4.70 5.22
C PHE A 104 2.61 -3.43 5.46
N GLU A 105 3.86 -3.58 5.88
CA GLU A 105 4.77 -2.45 6.06
C GLU A 105 5.27 -1.91 4.71
N ALA A 106 5.67 -2.80 3.80
CA ALA A 106 6.16 -2.42 2.48
C ALA A 106 5.14 -1.60 1.68
N LYS A 107 3.86 -1.99 1.70
CA LYS A 107 2.82 -1.22 0.98
C LYS A 107 2.66 0.20 1.50
N GLN A 108 2.83 0.42 2.81
CA GLN A 108 2.76 1.76 3.41
C GLN A 108 3.91 2.64 2.91
N VAL A 109 5.13 2.07 2.85
CA VAL A 109 6.31 2.75 2.32
C VAL A 109 6.10 3.11 0.85
N PHE A 110 5.64 2.17 0.02
CA PHE A 110 5.39 2.45 -1.40
C PHE A 110 4.26 3.46 -1.62
N ALA A 111 3.13 3.32 -0.92
CA ALA A 111 2.03 4.28 -1.02
C ALA A 111 2.49 5.69 -0.61
N GLY A 112 3.22 5.82 0.50
CA GLY A 112 3.75 7.09 0.98
C GLY A 112 4.79 7.70 0.03
N ALA A 113 5.76 6.91 -0.44
CA ALA A 113 6.79 7.37 -1.37
C ALA A 113 6.22 7.81 -2.73
N GLY A 114 5.22 7.08 -3.24
CA GLY A 114 4.53 7.45 -4.48
C GLY A 114 3.70 8.71 -4.31
N ALA A 115 2.96 8.86 -3.20
CA ALA A 115 2.21 10.06 -2.89
C ALA A 115 3.13 11.30 -2.76
N LEU A 116 4.26 11.15 -2.07
CA LEU A 116 5.25 12.22 -1.95
C LEU A 116 5.83 12.60 -3.32
N SER A 117 6.12 11.61 -4.17
CA SER A 117 6.62 11.85 -5.53
C SER A 117 5.61 12.62 -6.39
N LEU A 118 4.31 12.30 -6.27
CA LEU A 118 3.25 13.05 -6.94
C LEU A 118 3.18 14.51 -6.47
N VAL A 119 3.23 14.75 -5.15
CA VAL A 119 3.24 16.11 -4.59
C VAL A 119 4.46 16.90 -5.08
N LEU A 120 5.65 16.30 -5.04
CA LEU A 120 6.88 16.94 -5.50
C LEU A 120 6.82 17.28 -6.99
N MET A 121 6.30 16.38 -7.82
CA MET A 121 6.15 16.61 -9.26
C MET A 121 5.22 17.78 -9.55
N VAL A 122 4.08 17.88 -8.85
CA VAL A 122 3.16 19.00 -9.02
C VAL A 122 3.81 20.32 -8.61
N LEU A 123 4.59 20.33 -7.51
CA LEU A 123 5.32 21.53 -7.09
C LEU A 123 6.35 21.96 -8.15
N VAL A 124 7.19 21.04 -8.62
CA VAL A 124 8.22 21.33 -9.63
C VAL A 124 7.60 21.77 -10.96
N ALA A 125 6.47 21.21 -11.37
CA ALA A 125 5.85 21.57 -12.64
C ALA A 125 5.07 22.91 -12.59
N THR A 126 4.82 23.45 -11.39
CA THR A 126 4.04 24.69 -11.21
C THR A 126 4.92 25.92 -11.01
N PHE A 127 6.15 25.76 -10.51
CA PHE A 127 7.09 26.83 -10.21
C PHE A 127 8.29 26.80 -11.15
#